data_AF-A0A2W1BZ33-F1
#
_entry.id   AF-A0A2W1BZ33-F1
#
_cell.length_a   1.000
_cell.length_b   1.000
_cell.length_c   1.000
_cell.angle_alpha   90.00
_cell.angle_beta   90.00
_cell.angle_gamma   90.00
#
_symmetry.space_group_name_H-M   'P 1'
#
loop_
_entity.id
_entity.type
_entity.pdbx_description
1 polymer ?
#
loop_
_entity_poly.entity_id
_entity_poly.type
_entity_poly.pdbx_seq_one_letter_code
_entity_poly.pdbx_strand_id
1 'polypeptide(L)'
;MLLAVLWSTKYENLAPSELKKLRNKQRKAKRKAEQESALQAQVQVKREQHHKARQQQEQGDPEAPQLDELVPDKLARAEDPLEQAIKFLQPLRTLAADRIDTHLMAFEIYYRKDKPLLMLQSIKRAFQLDSSHHHLHDCLLRFQRWLDDNLAGLNPAVAAVINKEIEPMVRGRSAVQMAEEFIRSAADKTQANALWGARALRRLLPERAHQALKLATALHYPDLSIQGCVDVLDSLREGDFGPCEKEIEQYIEACRSKFPYAIAFKPASALADLPDNHVADDAPLQPKEIAANN
;
A
#
# COMPACT_ATOMS: atom_id res chain seq x y z
N MET A 1 -20.91 -68.37 26.67
CA MET A 1 -21.56 -68.94 25.48
C MET A 1 -22.96 -68.37 25.18
N LEU A 2 -23.69 -67.72 26.10
CA LEU A 2 -25.01 -67.13 25.79
C LEU A 2 -24.99 -65.72 25.16
N LEU A 3 -23.89 -64.95 25.30
CA LEU A 3 -23.79 -63.61 24.68
C LEU A 3 -23.26 -63.62 23.22
N ALA A 4 -22.55 -64.67 22.80
CA ALA A 4 -22.10 -64.81 21.42
C ALA A 4 -23.23 -65.25 20.46
N VAL A 5 -24.17 -66.06 20.95
CA VAL A 5 -25.34 -66.51 20.17
C VAL A 5 -26.36 -65.38 19.96
N LEU A 6 -26.46 -64.44 20.91
CA LEU A 6 -27.31 -63.23 20.81
C LEU A 6 -26.73 -62.13 19.92
N TRP A 7 -25.43 -62.16 19.63
CA TRP A 7 -24.81 -61.22 18.67
C TRP A 7 -24.91 -61.71 17.22
N SER A 8 -24.99 -63.03 17.01
CA SER A 8 -25.07 -63.63 15.67
C SER A 8 -26.48 -63.61 15.05
N THR A 9 -27.55 -63.51 15.85
CA THR A 9 -28.93 -63.66 15.36
C THR A 9 -29.62 -62.35 14.92
N LYS A 10 -28.97 -61.18 15.06
CA LYS A 10 -29.50 -59.90 14.53
C LYS A 10 -28.90 -59.45 13.21
N TYR A 11 -27.91 -60.16 12.66
CA TYR A 11 -27.16 -59.70 11.48
C TYR A 11 -27.36 -60.50 10.20
N GLU A 12 -28.16 -61.57 10.21
CA GLU A 12 -28.44 -62.36 8.98
C GLU A 12 -29.78 -62.02 8.30
N ASN A 13 -30.55 -61.06 8.81
CA ASN A 13 -31.83 -60.63 8.20
C ASN A 13 -31.97 -59.10 8.05
N LEU A 14 -30.90 -58.41 7.65
CA LEU A 14 -31.02 -57.02 7.16
C LEU A 14 -30.55 -56.91 5.72
N ALA A 15 -31.39 -56.33 4.87
CA ALA A 15 -31.09 -56.08 3.47
C ALA A 15 -29.81 -55.23 3.31
N PRO A 16 -29.02 -55.42 2.23
CA PRO A 16 -27.74 -54.72 2.00
C PRO A 16 -27.80 -53.18 2.13
N SER A 17 -28.99 -52.59 1.96
CA SER A 17 -29.26 -51.16 2.09
C SER A 17 -29.20 -50.63 3.53
N GLU A 18 -29.55 -51.44 4.54
CA GLU A 18 -29.58 -51.01 5.95
C GLU A 18 -28.21 -51.10 6.63
N LEU A 19 -27.40 -52.10 6.26
CA LEU A 19 -25.98 -52.21 6.67
C LEU A 19 -25.13 -51.03 6.17
N LYS A 20 -25.41 -50.53 4.96
CA LYS A 20 -24.74 -49.36 4.38
C LYS A 20 -25.13 -48.06 5.10
N LYS A 21 -26.40 -47.91 5.49
CA LYS A 21 -26.87 -46.77 6.29
C LYS A 21 -26.23 -46.74 7.68
N LEU A 22 -26.08 -47.89 8.33
CA LEU A 22 -25.47 -47.97 9.67
C LEU A 22 -23.97 -47.60 9.64
N ARG A 23 -23.22 -48.11 8.66
CA ARG A 23 -21.79 -47.75 8.48
C ARG A 23 -21.61 -46.27 8.14
N ASN A 24 -22.49 -45.69 7.33
CA ASN A 24 -22.46 -44.26 7.02
C ASN A 24 -22.78 -43.39 8.25
N LYS A 25 -23.71 -43.82 9.10
CA LYS A 25 -24.03 -43.14 10.37
C LYS A 25 -22.86 -43.17 11.35
N GLN A 26 -22.17 -44.31 11.48
CA GLN A 26 -20.98 -44.43 12.33
C GLN A 26 -19.78 -43.62 11.81
N ARG A 27 -19.54 -43.59 10.49
CA ARG A 27 -18.49 -42.74 9.89
C ARG A 27 -18.74 -41.25 10.10
N LYS A 28 -19.99 -40.80 9.99
CA LYS A 28 -20.36 -39.39 10.21
C LYS A 28 -20.18 -38.98 11.68
N ALA A 29 -20.51 -39.86 12.63
CA ALA A 29 -20.29 -39.61 14.05
C ALA A 29 -18.79 -39.53 14.39
N LYS A 30 -17.97 -40.44 13.85
CA LYS A 30 -16.51 -40.44 14.11
C LYS A 30 -15.83 -39.18 13.55
N ARG A 31 -16.17 -38.77 12.32
CA ARG A 31 -15.60 -37.56 11.69
C ARG A 31 -15.97 -36.28 12.44
N LYS A 32 -17.18 -36.22 13.02
CA LYS A 32 -17.61 -35.08 13.84
C LYS A 32 -16.85 -35.01 15.17
N ALA A 33 -16.63 -36.16 15.82
CA ALA A 33 -15.84 -36.22 17.07
C ALA A 33 -14.36 -35.85 16.85
N GLU A 34 -13.76 -36.29 15.74
CA GLU A 34 -12.37 -35.94 15.40
C GLU A 34 -12.20 -34.43 15.11
N GLN A 35 -13.17 -33.81 14.42
CA GLN A 35 -13.16 -32.36 14.18
C GLN A 35 -13.31 -31.55 15.47
N GLU A 36 -14.19 -31.98 16.37
CA GLU A 36 -14.42 -31.29 17.64
C GLU A 36 -13.21 -31.41 18.58
N SER A 37 -12.55 -32.58 18.59
CA SER A 37 -11.29 -32.78 19.34
C SER A 37 -10.14 -31.93 18.77
N ALA A 38 -10.02 -31.83 17.43
CA ALA A 38 -9.00 -30.99 16.79
C ALA A 38 -9.22 -29.49 17.07
N LEU A 39 -10.47 -29.04 17.09
CA LEU A 39 -10.83 -27.66 17.46
C LEU A 39 -10.49 -27.36 18.92
N GLN A 40 -10.79 -28.28 19.84
CA GLN A 40 -10.45 -28.11 21.26
C GLN A 40 -8.94 -28.08 21.50
N ALA A 41 -8.17 -28.93 20.80
CA ALA A 41 -6.72 -28.91 20.86
C ALA A 41 -6.13 -27.58 20.36
N GLN A 42 -6.65 -27.03 19.25
CA GLN A 42 -6.22 -25.70 18.76
C GLN A 42 -6.54 -24.58 19.76
N VAL A 43 -7.70 -24.63 20.42
CA VAL A 43 -8.07 -23.63 21.43
C VAL A 43 -7.16 -23.72 22.66
N GLN A 44 -6.76 -24.92 23.07
CA GLN A 44 -5.82 -25.08 24.19
C GLN A 44 -4.42 -24.58 23.85
N VAL A 45 -3.89 -24.91 22.67
CA VAL A 45 -2.58 -24.40 22.22
C VAL A 45 -2.56 -22.86 22.19
N LYS A 46 -3.62 -22.22 21.68
CA LYS A 46 -3.75 -20.75 21.68
C LYS A 46 -3.81 -20.17 23.10
N ARG A 47 -4.49 -20.83 24.03
CA ARG A 47 -4.55 -20.39 25.44
C ARG A 47 -3.20 -20.52 26.14
N GLU A 48 -2.46 -21.61 25.92
CA GLU A 48 -1.15 -21.83 26.50
C GLU A 48 -0.10 -20.85 25.96
N GLN A 49 -0.14 -20.54 24.66
CA GLN A 49 0.71 -19.50 24.07
C GLN A 49 0.45 -18.12 24.67
N HIS A 50 -0.83 -17.74 24.80
CA HIS A 50 -1.22 -16.47 25.43
C HIS A 50 -0.81 -16.39 26.91
N HIS A 51 -0.86 -17.52 27.63
CA HIS A 51 -0.45 -17.56 29.04
C HIS A 51 1.08 -17.47 29.23
N LYS A 52 1.86 -18.06 28.31
CA LYS A 52 3.33 -17.95 28.28
C LYS A 52 3.80 -16.54 27.92
N ALA A 53 3.16 -15.90 26.93
CA ALA A 53 3.46 -14.52 26.55
C ALA A 53 3.23 -13.53 27.72
N ARG A 54 2.13 -13.73 28.48
CA ARG A 54 1.80 -12.91 29.65
C ARG A 54 2.78 -13.10 30.82
N GLN A 55 3.27 -14.32 31.05
CA GLN A 55 4.27 -14.59 32.10
C GLN A 55 5.65 -13.99 31.76
N GLN A 56 6.01 -13.89 30.48
CA GLN A 56 7.23 -13.19 30.06
C GLN A 56 7.12 -11.66 30.22
N GLN A 57 5.92 -11.08 30.10
CA GLN A 57 5.67 -9.67 30.39
C GLN A 57 5.81 -9.30 31.87
N GLU A 58 5.52 -10.22 32.80
CA GLU A 58 5.60 -9.94 34.25
C GLU A 58 7.02 -10.02 34.84
N GLN A 59 8.01 -10.55 34.09
CA GLN A 59 9.42 -10.62 34.52
C GLN A 59 10.34 -9.59 33.84
N GLY A 60 9.80 -8.74 32.96
CA GLY A 60 10.54 -7.70 32.24
C GLY A 60 10.63 -6.38 33.00
N ASP A 61 11.74 -5.67 32.80
CA ASP A 61 12.01 -4.31 33.31
C ASP A 61 10.83 -3.34 33.06
N PRO A 62 10.24 -2.71 34.09
CA PRO A 62 9.08 -1.82 33.95
C PRO A 62 9.37 -0.54 33.15
N GLU A 63 10.62 -0.25 32.79
CA GLU A 63 11.01 0.89 31.96
C GLU A 63 11.29 0.51 30.49
N ALA A 64 11.27 -0.78 30.16
CA ALA A 64 11.33 -1.21 28.77
C ALA A 64 10.02 -0.83 28.05
N PRO A 65 10.07 -0.19 26.86
CA PRO A 65 8.87 0.08 26.08
C PRO A 65 8.10 -1.22 25.94
N GLN A 66 6.81 -1.20 26.31
CA GLN A 66 5.92 -2.31 26.07
C GLN A 66 5.97 -2.56 24.57
N LEU A 67 6.67 -3.62 24.15
CA LEU A 67 6.69 -4.07 22.77
C LEU A 67 5.26 -4.50 22.48
N ASP A 68 4.47 -3.56 21.97
CA ASP A 68 3.21 -3.88 21.33
C ASP A 68 3.53 -5.01 20.36
N GLU A 69 2.88 -6.16 20.60
CA GLU A 69 3.08 -7.35 19.82
C GLU A 69 2.92 -6.96 18.34
N LEU A 70 4.01 -7.06 17.56
CA LEU A 70 4.09 -6.63 16.16
C LEU A 70 3.29 -7.59 15.28
N VAL A 71 1.98 -7.60 15.48
CA VAL A 71 1.04 -8.45 14.75
C VAL A 71 0.78 -7.77 13.41
N PRO A 72 1.14 -8.40 12.28
CA PRO A 72 0.99 -7.80 10.95
C PRO A 72 -0.43 -7.30 10.68
N ASP A 73 -1.46 -8.07 11.08
CA ASP A 73 -2.86 -7.69 10.91
C ASP A 73 -3.26 -6.43 11.70
N LYS A 74 -2.68 -6.22 12.90
CA LYS A 74 -2.94 -5.03 13.70
C LYS A 74 -2.25 -3.81 13.10
N LEU A 75 -1.03 -3.97 12.61
CA LEU A 75 -0.27 -2.89 11.96
C LEU A 75 -0.91 -2.46 10.65
N ALA A 76 -1.39 -3.42 9.84
CA ALA A 76 -2.06 -3.14 8.58
C ALA A 76 -3.45 -2.49 8.75
N ARG A 77 -4.07 -2.62 9.93
CA ARG A 77 -5.41 -2.10 10.25
C ARG A 77 -5.39 -1.15 11.45
N ALA A 78 -4.38 -0.29 11.51
CA ALA A 78 -4.30 0.74 12.53
C ALA A 78 -5.56 1.63 12.49
N GLU A 79 -6.12 1.95 13.67
CA GLU A 79 -7.35 2.75 13.79
C GLU A 79 -7.17 4.17 13.24
N ASP A 80 -6.02 4.80 13.51
CA ASP A 80 -5.66 6.11 12.97
C ASP A 80 -4.33 6.02 12.19
N PRO A 81 -4.38 5.66 10.89
CA PRO A 81 -3.17 5.49 10.08
C PRO A 81 -2.43 6.80 9.85
N LEU A 82 -3.13 7.95 9.85
CA LEU A 82 -2.50 9.25 9.66
C LEU A 82 -1.75 9.71 10.91
N GLU A 83 -2.26 9.44 12.11
CA GLU A 83 -1.50 9.68 13.35
C GLU A 83 -0.29 8.76 13.45
N GLN A 84 -0.40 7.48 13.03
CA GLN A 84 0.78 6.62 12.96
C GLN A 84 1.82 7.17 11.97
N ALA A 85 1.40 7.64 10.80
CA ALA A 85 2.30 8.25 9.82
C ALA A 85 3.03 9.50 10.38
N ILE A 86 2.35 10.31 11.21
CA ILE A 86 2.96 11.47 11.88
C ILE A 86 4.10 11.06 12.82
N LYS A 87 3.96 9.93 13.54
CA LYS A 87 5.04 9.43 14.41
C LYS A 87 6.31 9.12 13.62
N PHE A 88 6.20 8.60 12.40
CA PHE A 88 7.34 8.38 11.50
C PHE A 88 7.84 9.68 10.86
N LEU A 89 6.94 10.63 10.59
CA LEU A 89 7.29 11.92 10.02
C LEU A 89 8.10 12.79 11.01
N GLN A 90 7.82 12.72 12.31
CA GLN A 90 8.46 13.56 13.34
C GLN A 90 10.00 13.45 13.37
N PRO A 91 10.61 12.24 13.42
CA PRO A 91 12.05 12.08 13.28
C PRO A 91 12.59 12.67 11.98
N LEU A 92 11.91 12.43 10.85
CA LEU A 92 12.33 12.95 9.54
C LEU A 92 12.35 14.48 9.52
N ARG A 93 11.33 15.13 10.10
CA ARG A 93 11.29 16.60 10.20
C ARG A 93 12.40 17.19 11.06
N THR A 94 12.97 16.41 11.97
CA THR A 94 14.03 16.85 12.89
C THR A 94 15.41 16.55 12.35
N LEU A 95 15.59 15.36 11.76
CA LEU A 95 16.90 14.81 11.38
C LEU A 95 17.16 14.88 9.86
N ALA A 96 16.12 14.97 9.04
CA ALA A 96 16.17 14.98 7.57
C ALA A 96 15.37 16.17 7.01
N ALA A 97 15.46 17.33 7.67
CA ALA A 97 14.76 18.55 7.27
C ALA A 97 15.31 19.19 5.98
N ASP A 98 16.49 18.78 5.55
CA ASP A 98 17.17 19.16 4.30
C ASP A 98 16.69 18.35 3.09
N ARG A 99 15.93 17.27 3.30
CA ARG A 99 15.35 16.46 2.22
C ARG A 99 13.98 16.99 1.84
N ILE A 100 13.78 17.26 0.54
CA ILE A 100 12.49 17.76 0.05
C ILE A 100 11.36 16.76 0.27
N ASP A 101 11.62 15.46 0.10
CA ASP A 101 10.65 14.38 0.28
C ASP A 101 10.03 14.39 1.69
N THR A 102 10.80 14.73 2.72
CA THR A 102 10.29 14.90 4.09
C THR A 102 9.12 15.88 4.14
N HIS A 103 9.23 17.01 3.43
CA HIS A 103 8.19 18.04 3.45
C HIS A 103 7.06 17.72 2.47
N LEU A 104 7.33 17.03 1.37
CA LEU A 104 6.29 16.55 0.45
C LEU A 104 5.41 15.49 1.13
N MET A 105 6.00 14.53 1.84
CA MET A 105 5.26 13.58 2.67
C MET A 105 4.47 14.27 3.79
N ALA A 106 5.06 15.29 4.43
CA ALA A 106 4.35 16.09 5.44
C ALA A 106 3.10 16.74 4.84
N PHE A 107 3.22 17.31 3.64
CA PHE A 107 2.08 17.88 2.93
C PHE A 107 1.00 16.83 2.67
N GLU A 108 1.34 15.64 2.17
CA GLU A 108 0.35 14.59 1.89
C GLU A 108 -0.45 14.16 3.12
N ILE A 109 0.22 14.07 4.28
CA ILE A 109 -0.41 13.73 5.56
C ILE A 109 -1.32 14.88 6.02
N TYR A 110 -0.81 16.11 6.04
CA TYR A 110 -1.57 17.27 6.53
C TYR A 110 -2.70 17.70 5.60
N TYR A 111 -2.59 17.43 4.31
CA TYR A 111 -3.65 17.59 3.34
C TYR A 111 -4.82 16.65 3.66
N ARG A 112 -4.55 15.36 3.92
CA ARG A 112 -5.58 14.38 4.32
C ARG A 112 -6.18 14.64 5.70
N LYS A 113 -5.42 15.24 6.63
CA LYS A 113 -5.89 15.66 7.96
C LYS A 113 -6.54 17.04 8.00
N ASP A 114 -6.65 17.72 6.86
CA ASP A 114 -7.24 19.05 6.74
C ASP A 114 -6.61 20.10 7.68
N LYS A 115 -5.27 20.17 7.69
CA LYS A 115 -4.50 21.10 8.55
C LYS A 115 -3.80 22.19 7.72
N PRO A 116 -4.48 23.30 7.33
CA PRO A 116 -3.99 24.22 6.30
C PRO A 116 -2.70 24.95 6.64
N LEU A 117 -2.48 25.32 7.90
CA LEU A 117 -1.22 25.96 8.31
C LEU A 117 -0.03 24.99 8.24
N LEU A 118 -0.27 23.69 8.47
CA LEU A 118 0.75 22.66 8.36
C LEU A 118 1.00 22.27 6.89
N MET A 119 -0.05 22.29 6.05
CA MET A 119 0.11 22.21 4.59
C MET A 119 1.00 23.35 4.08
N LEU A 120 0.69 24.60 4.43
CA LEU A 120 1.47 25.78 4.04
C LEU A 120 2.91 25.70 4.56
N GLN A 121 3.12 25.30 5.82
CA GLN A 121 4.45 25.12 6.38
C GLN A 121 5.27 24.11 5.57
N SER A 122 4.67 23.00 5.18
CA SER A 122 5.31 21.93 4.41
C SER A 122 5.71 22.43 3.02
N ILE A 123 4.78 23.11 2.32
CA ILE A 123 5.04 23.75 1.03
C ILE A 123 6.19 24.76 1.13
N LYS A 124 6.17 25.65 2.13
CA LYS A 124 7.21 26.68 2.29
C LYS A 124 8.60 26.07 2.46
N ARG A 125 8.72 25.01 3.26
CA ARG A 125 9.99 24.32 3.49
C ARG A 125 10.48 23.61 2.23
N ALA A 126 9.59 22.90 1.52
CA ALA A 126 9.92 22.31 0.23
C ALA A 126 10.34 23.36 -0.80
N PHE A 127 9.64 24.49 -0.87
CA PHE A 127 9.94 25.60 -1.78
C PHE A 127 11.30 26.24 -1.52
N GLN A 128 11.73 26.31 -0.26
CA GLN A 128 13.06 26.79 0.11
C GLN A 128 14.18 25.85 -0.34
N LEU A 129 13.91 24.54 -0.46
CA LEU A 129 14.89 23.55 -0.87
C LEU A 129 14.98 23.46 -2.40
N ASP A 130 13.84 23.28 -3.08
CA ASP A 130 13.76 23.25 -4.53
C ASP A 130 12.38 23.76 -5.01
N SER A 131 12.35 25.02 -5.41
CA SER A 131 11.15 25.67 -5.96
C SER A 131 10.70 25.13 -7.32
N SER A 132 11.55 24.38 -8.02
CA SER A 132 11.27 23.82 -9.35
C SER A 132 10.80 22.37 -9.33
N HIS A 133 10.73 21.76 -8.15
CA HIS A 133 10.35 20.36 -7.98
C HIS A 133 8.92 20.07 -8.46
N HIS A 134 8.76 19.05 -9.30
CA HIS A 134 7.47 18.70 -9.93
C HIS A 134 6.38 18.31 -8.91
N HIS A 135 6.72 17.55 -7.87
CA HIS A 135 5.76 17.17 -6.83
C HIS A 135 5.39 18.37 -5.95
N LEU A 136 6.32 19.32 -5.73
CA LEU A 136 5.99 20.55 -5.01
C LEU A 136 4.98 21.39 -5.80
N HIS A 137 5.17 21.49 -7.12
CA HIS A 137 4.21 22.18 -7.98
C HIS A 137 2.82 21.58 -7.86
N ASP A 138 2.68 20.25 -7.91
CA ASP A 138 1.40 19.58 -7.67
C ASP A 138 0.80 19.85 -6.27
N CYS A 139 1.63 19.85 -5.22
CA CYS A 139 1.21 20.21 -3.87
C CYS A 139 0.64 21.64 -3.84
N LEU A 140 1.30 22.58 -4.51
CA LEU A 140 0.89 23.97 -4.60
C LEU A 140 -0.45 24.12 -5.34
N LEU A 141 -0.65 23.37 -6.43
CA LEU A 141 -1.90 23.33 -7.18
C LEU A 141 -3.06 22.78 -6.34
N ARG A 142 -2.83 21.67 -5.62
CA ARG A 142 -3.84 21.11 -4.71
C ARG A 142 -4.18 22.03 -3.57
N PHE A 143 -3.17 22.68 -2.98
CA PHE A 143 -3.41 23.63 -1.90
C PHE A 143 -4.20 24.85 -2.38
N GLN A 144 -3.88 25.39 -3.56
CA GLN A 144 -4.67 26.47 -4.16
C GLN A 144 -6.12 26.07 -4.41
N ARG A 145 -6.34 24.88 -4.97
CA ARG A 145 -7.71 24.37 -5.16
C ARG A 145 -8.45 24.20 -3.83
N TRP A 146 -7.78 23.68 -2.81
CA TRP A 146 -8.33 23.57 -1.47
C TRP A 146 -8.69 24.95 -0.89
N LEU A 147 -7.87 25.98 -1.14
CA LEU A 147 -8.16 27.35 -0.71
C LEU A 147 -9.38 27.93 -1.41
N ASP A 148 -9.54 27.69 -2.72
CA ASP A 148 -10.75 28.13 -3.45
C ASP A 148 -12.03 27.66 -2.76
N ASP A 149 -12.02 26.42 -2.25
CA ASP A 149 -13.19 25.78 -1.64
C ASP A 149 -13.37 26.12 -0.14
N ASN A 150 -12.28 26.37 0.60
CA ASN A 150 -12.31 26.40 2.08
C ASN A 150 -11.94 27.75 2.71
N LEU A 151 -11.25 28.65 1.98
CA LEU A 151 -10.68 29.88 2.56
C LEU A 151 -11.73 30.77 3.24
N ALA A 152 -12.93 30.86 2.66
CA ALA A 152 -14.03 31.67 3.19
C ALA A 152 -14.57 31.18 4.55
N GLY A 153 -14.39 29.89 4.86
CA GLY A 153 -14.83 29.29 6.13
C GLY A 153 -13.78 29.37 7.25
N LEU A 154 -12.56 29.83 6.96
CA LEU A 154 -11.48 29.89 7.93
C LEU A 154 -11.59 31.11 8.84
N ASN A 155 -10.96 31.02 10.02
CA ASN A 155 -10.76 32.18 10.87
C ASN A 155 -10.03 33.30 10.09
N PRO A 156 -10.48 34.56 10.13
CA PRO A 156 -9.88 35.65 9.37
C PRO A 156 -8.37 35.83 9.59
N ALA A 157 -7.87 35.59 10.81
CA ALA A 157 -6.44 35.67 11.10
C ALA A 157 -5.65 34.55 10.39
N VAL A 158 -6.22 33.34 10.33
CA VAL A 158 -5.62 32.20 9.62
C VAL A 158 -5.61 32.46 8.12
N ALA A 159 -6.73 32.94 7.56
CA ALA A 159 -6.84 33.29 6.15
C ALA A 159 -5.83 34.40 5.77
N ALA A 160 -5.67 35.42 6.60
CA ALA A 160 -4.70 36.49 6.38
C ALA A 160 -3.26 35.98 6.33
N VAL A 161 -2.88 35.07 7.25
CA VAL A 161 -1.56 34.44 7.26
C VAL A 161 -1.36 33.61 5.99
N ILE A 162 -2.34 32.78 5.62
CA ILE A 162 -2.23 31.93 4.44
C ILE A 162 -2.05 32.78 3.17
N ASN A 163 -2.89 33.78 2.96
CA ASN A 163 -2.83 34.65 1.79
C ASN A 163 -1.49 35.37 1.69
N LYS A 164 -0.98 35.91 2.81
CA LYS A 164 0.32 36.59 2.83
C LYS A 164 1.47 35.65 2.47
N GLU A 165 1.48 34.46 3.06
CA GLU A 165 2.62 33.56 3.00
C GLU A 165 2.65 32.69 1.74
N ILE A 166 1.51 32.47 1.10
CA ILE A 166 1.42 31.72 -0.17
C ILE A 166 1.80 32.59 -1.38
N GLU A 167 1.57 33.91 -1.29
CA GLU A 167 1.72 34.86 -2.39
C GLU A 167 3.07 34.82 -3.13
N PRO A 168 4.24 34.69 -2.46
CA PRO A 168 5.52 34.61 -3.18
C PRO A 168 5.63 33.42 -4.15
N MET A 169 4.90 32.34 -3.87
CA MET A 169 4.90 31.11 -4.64
C MET A 169 3.87 31.16 -5.78
N VAL A 170 2.69 31.72 -5.52
CA VAL A 170 1.57 31.72 -6.50
C VAL A 170 1.50 33.01 -7.33
N ARG A 171 1.91 34.15 -6.79
CA ARG A 171 1.99 35.46 -7.48
C ARG A 171 0.66 35.84 -8.14
N GLY A 172 -0.45 35.71 -7.41
CA GLY A 172 -1.80 35.95 -7.91
C GLY A 172 -2.32 35.00 -9.00
N ARG A 173 -1.57 33.95 -9.37
CA ARG A 173 -2.01 32.98 -10.38
C ARG A 173 -2.96 31.95 -9.77
N SER A 174 -4.01 31.60 -10.52
CA SER A 174 -4.88 30.48 -10.17
C SER A 174 -4.20 29.12 -10.35
N ALA A 175 -4.75 28.07 -9.74
CA ALA A 175 -4.30 26.70 -9.97
C ALA A 175 -4.27 26.33 -11.46
N VAL A 176 -5.29 26.74 -12.22
CA VAL A 176 -5.34 26.48 -13.67
C VAL A 176 -4.22 27.19 -14.41
N GLN A 177 -3.99 28.48 -14.13
CA GLN A 177 -2.91 29.25 -14.78
C GLN A 177 -1.54 28.64 -14.50
N MET A 178 -1.25 28.27 -13.25
CA MET A 178 0.02 27.63 -12.90
C MET A 178 0.18 26.26 -13.56
N ALA A 179 -0.90 25.48 -13.70
CA ALA A 179 -0.86 24.20 -14.41
C ALA A 179 -0.56 24.40 -15.90
N GLU A 180 -1.23 25.34 -16.56
CA GLU A 180 -1.00 25.62 -17.98
C GLU A 180 0.42 26.14 -18.25
N GLU A 181 0.95 27.00 -17.38
CA GLU A 181 2.34 27.48 -17.45
C GLU A 181 3.34 26.33 -17.32
N PHE A 182 3.09 25.39 -16.40
CA PHE A 182 3.94 24.21 -16.21
C PHE A 182 3.91 23.30 -17.43
N ILE A 183 2.72 23.05 -18.00
CA ILE A 183 2.54 22.29 -19.25
C ILE A 183 3.32 22.92 -20.40
N ARG A 184 3.31 24.25 -20.52
CA ARG A 184 3.98 24.97 -21.61
C ARG A 184 5.52 24.98 -21.48
N SER A 185 6.05 24.97 -20.26
CA SER A 185 7.46 25.33 -20.01
C SER A 185 8.32 24.24 -19.41
N ALA A 186 7.75 23.30 -18.65
CA ALA A 186 8.51 22.34 -17.84
C ALA A 186 8.07 20.89 -18.05
N ALA A 187 6.79 20.65 -18.40
CA ALA A 187 6.22 19.32 -18.44
C ALA A 187 6.91 18.37 -19.44
N ASP A 188 7.41 18.88 -20.57
CA ASP A 188 8.04 18.03 -21.59
C ASP A 188 9.57 17.85 -21.40
N LYS A 189 10.14 18.39 -20.32
CA LYS A 189 11.61 18.34 -20.11
C LYS A 189 12.09 17.01 -19.53
N THR A 190 11.29 16.40 -18.66
CA THR A 190 11.64 15.18 -17.93
C THR A 190 10.42 14.28 -17.81
N GLN A 191 10.66 12.98 -17.67
CA GLN A 191 9.59 12.02 -17.48
C GLN A 191 8.75 12.33 -16.23
N ALA A 192 9.40 12.71 -15.13
CA ALA A 192 8.70 13.06 -13.89
C ALA A 192 7.83 14.32 -14.06
N ASN A 193 8.34 15.36 -14.73
CA ASN A 193 7.56 16.56 -15.00
C ASN A 193 6.34 16.24 -15.87
N ALA A 194 6.49 15.36 -16.86
CA ALA A 194 5.39 14.96 -17.73
C ALA A 194 4.28 14.27 -16.94
N LEU A 195 4.63 13.32 -16.07
CA LEU A 195 3.67 12.61 -15.25
C LEU A 195 2.92 13.54 -14.28
N TRP A 196 3.65 14.34 -13.51
CA TRP A 196 3.04 15.28 -12.55
C TRP A 196 2.21 16.37 -13.25
N GLY A 197 2.71 16.90 -14.37
CA GLY A 197 1.98 17.85 -15.20
C GLY A 197 0.70 17.25 -15.78
N ALA A 198 0.76 16.01 -16.27
CA ALA A 198 -0.40 15.31 -16.79
C ALA A 198 -1.46 15.04 -15.70
N ARG A 199 -1.06 14.61 -14.50
CA ARG A 199 -1.96 14.47 -13.34
C ARG A 199 -2.66 15.78 -12.99
N ALA A 200 -1.89 16.86 -12.90
CA ALA A 200 -2.43 18.20 -12.65
C ALA A 200 -3.41 18.64 -13.75
N LEU A 201 -3.05 18.42 -15.02
CA LEU A 201 -3.88 18.76 -16.17
C LEU A 201 -5.20 17.98 -16.13
N ARG A 202 -5.15 16.68 -15.87
CA ARG A 202 -6.35 15.84 -15.77
C ARG A 202 -7.27 16.27 -14.63
N ARG A 203 -6.70 16.62 -13.47
CA ARG A 203 -7.45 17.05 -12.29
C ARG A 203 -8.12 18.41 -12.47
N LEU A 204 -7.43 19.37 -13.10
CA LEU A 204 -7.89 20.76 -13.21
C LEU A 204 -8.62 21.07 -14.51
N LEU A 205 -8.34 20.34 -15.59
CA LEU A 205 -8.88 20.54 -16.93
C LEU A 205 -9.35 19.18 -17.52
N PRO A 206 -10.46 18.61 -17.02
CA PRO A 206 -10.92 17.28 -17.39
C PRO A 206 -11.19 17.09 -18.89
N GLU A 207 -11.56 18.16 -19.60
CA GLU A 207 -11.77 18.20 -21.05
C GLU A 207 -10.48 17.96 -21.86
N ARG A 208 -9.31 18.11 -21.23
CA ARG A 208 -7.98 17.86 -21.81
C ARG A 208 -7.41 16.50 -21.42
N ALA A 209 -8.24 15.55 -20.97
CA ALA A 209 -7.81 14.22 -20.54
C ALA A 209 -6.96 13.48 -21.59
N HIS A 210 -7.33 13.56 -22.87
CA HIS A 210 -6.56 12.93 -23.94
C HIS A 210 -5.14 13.52 -24.06
N GLN A 211 -5.00 14.83 -23.88
CA GLN A 211 -3.68 15.48 -23.87
C GLN A 211 -2.86 15.04 -22.64
N ALA A 212 -3.49 14.92 -21.47
CA ALA A 212 -2.84 14.43 -20.26
C ALA A 212 -2.30 13.00 -20.45
N LEU A 213 -3.12 12.09 -20.99
CA LEU A 213 -2.71 10.72 -21.30
C LEU A 213 -1.52 10.69 -22.27
N LYS A 214 -1.60 11.45 -23.36
CA LYS A 214 -0.51 11.53 -24.35
C LYS A 214 0.80 12.04 -23.74
N LEU A 215 0.71 13.02 -22.84
CA LEU A 215 1.85 13.58 -22.14
C LEU A 215 2.47 12.56 -21.18
N ALA A 216 1.66 11.91 -20.33
CA ALA A 216 2.15 10.93 -19.36
C ALA A 216 2.79 9.71 -20.02
N THR A 217 2.24 9.25 -21.15
CA THR A 217 2.66 8.01 -21.82
C THR A 217 3.78 8.21 -22.85
N ALA A 218 4.33 9.42 -22.99
CA ALA A 218 5.45 9.66 -23.88
C ALA A 218 6.75 9.00 -23.37
N LEU A 219 7.55 8.43 -24.28
CA LEU A 219 8.77 7.67 -23.97
C LEU A 219 10.05 8.27 -24.60
N HIS A 220 9.98 9.54 -24.98
CA HIS A 220 11.08 10.27 -25.61
C HIS A 220 11.96 11.07 -24.65
N TYR A 221 11.66 11.01 -23.34
CA TYR A 221 12.35 11.81 -22.34
C TYR A 221 13.83 11.42 -22.21
N PRO A 222 14.74 12.39 -22.01
CA PRO A 222 16.18 12.12 -21.90
C PRO A 222 16.51 11.32 -20.63
N ASP A 223 15.72 11.49 -19.57
CA ASP A 223 15.86 10.82 -18.27
C ASP A 223 14.96 9.58 -18.13
N LEU A 224 14.48 9.03 -19.26
CA LEU A 224 13.59 7.86 -19.25
C LEU A 224 14.21 6.70 -18.46
N SER A 225 13.48 6.21 -17.47
CA SER A 225 13.94 5.11 -16.61
C SER A 225 12.87 4.03 -16.45
N ILE A 226 13.30 2.83 -16.05
CA ILE A 226 12.36 1.74 -15.73
C ILE A 226 11.43 2.17 -14.60
N GLN A 227 11.97 2.75 -13.53
CA GLN A 227 11.17 3.21 -12.39
C GLN A 227 10.16 4.28 -12.81
N GLY A 228 10.57 5.29 -13.59
CA GLY A 228 9.64 6.30 -14.08
C GLY A 228 8.53 5.72 -14.97
N CYS A 229 8.83 4.70 -15.78
CA CYS A 229 7.81 3.99 -16.55
C CYS A 229 6.86 3.18 -15.67
N VAL A 230 7.36 2.59 -14.57
CA VAL A 230 6.53 1.92 -13.57
C VAL A 230 5.61 2.93 -12.89
N ASP A 231 6.13 4.10 -12.47
CA ASP A 231 5.34 5.14 -11.83
C ASP A 231 4.20 5.64 -12.74
N VAL A 232 4.46 5.79 -14.04
CA VAL A 232 3.41 6.11 -15.04
C VAL A 232 2.39 4.98 -15.14
N LEU A 233 2.83 3.72 -15.21
CA LEU A 233 1.95 2.57 -15.32
C LEU A 233 1.05 2.42 -14.08
N ASP A 234 1.60 2.64 -12.89
CA ASP A 234 0.86 2.61 -11.63
C ASP A 234 -0.18 3.73 -11.61
N SER A 235 0.19 4.95 -12.04
CA SER A 235 -0.75 6.08 -12.17
C SER A 235 -1.92 5.77 -13.10
N LEU A 236 -1.67 5.11 -14.24
CA LEU A 236 -2.72 4.69 -15.18
C LEU A 236 -3.66 3.67 -14.52
N ARG A 237 -3.12 2.69 -13.80
CA ARG A 237 -3.88 1.62 -13.12
C ARG A 237 -4.68 2.11 -11.92
N GLU A 238 -4.14 3.07 -11.18
CA GLU A 238 -4.81 3.72 -10.04
C GLU A 238 -5.99 4.61 -10.48
N GLY A 239 -6.11 4.88 -11.78
CA GLY A 239 -7.23 5.62 -12.35
C GLY A 239 -7.04 7.14 -12.32
N ASP A 240 -5.80 7.63 -12.13
CA ASP A 240 -5.48 9.07 -12.16
C ASP A 240 -5.94 9.72 -13.47
N PHE A 241 -5.97 8.95 -14.55
CA PHE A 241 -6.38 9.39 -15.89
C PHE A 241 -7.80 8.96 -16.29
N GLY A 242 -8.54 8.29 -15.41
CA GLY A 242 -9.82 7.65 -15.71
C GLY A 242 -9.66 6.30 -16.45
N PRO A 243 -10.75 5.75 -17.01
CA PRO A 243 -10.70 4.49 -17.76
C PRO A 243 -9.79 4.61 -18.97
N CYS A 244 -8.73 3.80 -19.01
CA CYS A 244 -7.67 3.87 -20.03
C CYS A 244 -7.03 2.50 -20.28
N GLU A 245 -7.82 1.43 -20.27
CA GLU A 245 -7.35 0.03 -20.38
C GLU A 245 -6.56 -0.21 -21.68
N LYS A 246 -7.00 0.39 -22.78
CA LYS A 246 -6.32 0.29 -24.08
C LYS A 246 -4.97 0.99 -24.06
N GLU A 247 -4.91 2.19 -23.47
CA GLU A 247 -3.69 2.96 -23.32
C GLU A 247 -2.69 2.26 -22.40
N ILE A 248 -3.16 1.58 -21.34
CA ILE A 248 -2.33 0.75 -20.45
C ILE A 248 -1.66 -0.37 -21.25
N GLU A 249 -2.42 -1.13 -22.06
CA GLU A 249 -1.87 -2.21 -22.89
C GLU A 249 -0.82 -1.68 -23.88
N GLN A 250 -1.13 -0.58 -24.56
CA GLN A 250 -0.21 0.06 -25.51
C GLN A 250 1.06 0.56 -24.81
N TYR A 251 0.92 1.16 -23.63
CA TYR A 251 2.04 1.68 -22.86
C TYR A 251 2.95 0.56 -22.36
N ILE A 252 2.39 -0.56 -21.89
CA ILE A 252 3.15 -1.76 -21.49
C ILE A 252 3.97 -2.28 -22.68
N GLU A 253 3.37 -2.41 -23.86
CA GLU A 253 4.08 -2.90 -25.05
C GLU A 253 5.20 -1.94 -25.50
N ALA A 254 4.93 -0.65 -25.46
CA ALA A 254 5.94 0.37 -25.77
C ALA A 254 7.11 0.36 -24.75
N CYS A 255 6.80 0.20 -23.46
CA CYS A 255 7.81 0.05 -22.41
C CYS A 255 8.59 -1.26 -22.54
N ARG A 256 7.94 -2.37 -22.93
CA ARG A 256 8.60 -3.66 -23.19
C ARG A 256 9.60 -3.56 -24.34
N SER A 257 9.25 -2.84 -25.39
CA SER A 257 10.17 -2.59 -26.52
C SER A 257 11.42 -1.83 -26.09
N LYS A 258 11.29 -0.89 -25.15
CA LYS A 258 12.40 -0.11 -24.57
C LYS A 258 13.20 -0.89 -23.52
N PHE A 259 12.53 -1.71 -22.71
CA PHE A 259 13.08 -2.43 -21.57
C PHE A 259 12.70 -3.92 -21.60
N PRO A 260 13.28 -4.73 -22.52
CA PRO A 260 12.84 -6.12 -22.75
C PRO A 260 12.98 -7.05 -21.55
N TYR A 261 13.89 -6.73 -20.63
CA TYR A 261 14.18 -7.54 -19.45
C TYR A 261 13.41 -7.10 -18.20
N ALA A 262 12.72 -5.95 -18.24
CA ALA A 262 12.00 -5.44 -17.08
C ALA A 262 10.75 -6.29 -16.81
N ILE A 263 10.71 -6.93 -15.65
CA ILE A 263 9.61 -7.81 -15.22
C ILE A 263 8.28 -7.06 -15.18
N ALA A 264 8.30 -5.77 -14.81
CA ALA A 264 7.11 -4.92 -14.73
C ALA A 264 6.31 -4.80 -16.04
N PHE A 265 6.94 -5.02 -17.21
CA PHE A 265 6.30 -4.91 -18.53
C PHE A 265 6.14 -6.26 -19.24
N LYS A 266 6.46 -7.37 -18.57
CA LYS A 266 6.23 -8.72 -19.12
C LYS A 266 4.73 -9.06 -19.13
N PRO A 267 4.26 -9.84 -20.12
CA PRO A 267 2.90 -10.34 -20.10
C PRO A 267 2.74 -11.34 -18.94
N ALA A 268 1.53 -11.47 -18.40
CA ALA A 268 1.24 -12.36 -17.28
C ALA A 268 1.70 -13.82 -17.53
N SER A 269 1.64 -14.28 -18.78
CA SER A 269 2.14 -15.61 -19.18
C SER A 269 3.63 -15.80 -18.94
N ALA A 270 4.46 -14.76 -19.17
CA ALA A 270 5.91 -14.84 -19.01
C ALA A 270 6.37 -14.65 -17.54
N LEU A 271 5.46 -14.24 -16.66
CA LEU A 271 5.71 -14.18 -15.21
C LEU A 271 5.57 -15.57 -14.56
N ALA A 272 4.70 -16.43 -15.10
CA ALA A 272 4.49 -17.79 -14.60
C ALA A 272 5.71 -18.71 -14.80
N ASP A 273 6.59 -18.39 -15.76
CA ASP A 273 7.81 -19.13 -16.05
C ASP A 273 9.03 -18.64 -15.24
N LEU A 274 8.87 -17.60 -14.41
CA LEU A 274 9.95 -17.13 -13.54
C LEU A 274 10.07 -18.03 -12.30
N PRO A 275 11.28 -18.46 -11.91
CA PRO A 275 11.46 -19.22 -10.69
C PRO A 275 11.00 -18.37 -9.50
N ASP A 276 10.08 -18.95 -8.73
CA ASP A 276 9.50 -18.31 -7.56
C ASP A 276 10.61 -18.09 -6.52
N ASN A 277 11.00 -16.84 -6.28
CA ASN A 277 12.02 -16.50 -5.28
C ASN A 277 11.49 -16.57 -3.84
N HIS A 278 10.30 -17.12 -3.64
CA HIS A 278 9.82 -17.48 -2.32
C HIS A 278 10.62 -18.68 -1.79
N VAL A 279 11.53 -18.40 -0.85
CA VAL A 279 11.99 -19.43 0.10
C VAL A 279 10.72 -19.91 0.82
N ALA A 280 10.24 -21.09 0.45
CA ALA A 280 9.19 -21.76 1.19
C ALA A 280 9.70 -21.97 2.63
N ASP A 281 8.94 -21.47 3.60
CA ASP A 281 9.25 -21.47 5.04
C ASP A 281 9.23 -22.88 5.68
N ASP A 282 9.33 -23.93 4.86
CA ASP A 282 9.18 -25.34 5.22
C ASP A 282 10.43 -26.16 4.85
N ALA A 283 11.61 -25.53 4.79
CA ALA A 283 12.87 -26.26 4.74
C ALA A 283 13.23 -26.73 6.16
N PRO A 284 13.13 -28.03 6.49
CA PRO A 284 13.62 -28.52 7.77
C PRO A 284 15.12 -28.24 7.86
N LEU A 285 15.51 -27.48 8.89
CA LEU A 285 16.90 -27.23 9.26
C LEU A 285 17.62 -28.57 9.38
N GLN A 286 18.44 -28.91 8.38
CA GLN A 286 19.35 -30.03 8.51
C GLN A 286 20.43 -29.68 9.53
N PRO A 287 20.67 -30.52 10.55
CA PRO A 287 21.76 -30.29 11.48
C PRO A 287 23.09 -30.40 10.73
N LYS A 288 23.82 -29.29 10.65
CA LYS A 288 25.21 -29.29 10.19
C LYS A 288 26.05 -30.08 11.19
N GLU A 289 26.52 -31.26 10.79
CA GLU A 289 27.61 -31.95 11.48
C GLU A 289 28.85 -31.06 11.44
N ILE A 290 29.27 -30.58 12.60
CA ILE A 290 30.56 -29.93 12.78
C ILE A 290 31.58 -31.05 12.92
N ALA A 291 32.31 -31.34 11.84
CA ALA A 291 33.51 -32.15 11.92
C ALA A 291 34.58 -31.37 12.69
N ALA A 292 34.79 -31.74 13.95
CA ALA A 292 35.97 -31.34 14.71
C ALA A 292 37.15 -32.16 14.22
N ASN A 293 38.05 -31.55 13.46
CA ASN A 293 39.37 -32.15 13.20
C ASN A 293 40.28 -31.86 14.40
N ASN A 294 40.78 -32.95 14.99
CA ASN A 294 41.98 -32.98 15.83
C ASN A 294 43.23 -32.62 15.01
#